data_AF-A0A497Q7Y3-F1
#
_entry.id   AF-A0A497Q7Y3-F1
#
_cell.length_a   1.000
_cell.length_b   1.000
_cell.length_c   1.000
_cell.angle_alpha   90.00
_cell.angle_beta   90.00
_cell.angle_gamma   90.00
#
_symmetry.space_group_name_H-M   'P 1'
#
loop_
_entity.id
_entity.type
_entity.pdbx_description
1 polymer ?
#
loop_
_entity_poly.entity_id
_entity_poly.type
_entity_poly.pdbx_seq_one_letter_code
_entity_poly.pdbx_strand_id
1 'polypeptide(L)'
;MTSESHRNNLGTYEERLRIESLGPHITRDMSEQFAEMIRESISSGVIDITNWTVDGVGALLQACSEGNLRVTLKYENRYFMLSFHIPPQSIDTVAQSIILGTL
;
A
#
# COMPACT_ATOMS: atom_id res chain seq x y z
N MET A 1 33.59 -12.86 12.93
CA MET A 1 32.68 -13.52 11.97
C MET A 1 31.42 -12.68 11.90
N THR A 2 31.37 -11.77 10.93
CA THR A 2 30.25 -10.86 10.69
C THR A 2 29.28 -11.53 9.74
N SER A 3 28.21 -12.11 10.27
CA SER A 3 27.05 -12.53 9.48
C SER A 3 26.11 -11.33 9.37
N GLU A 4 26.43 -10.43 8.44
CA GLU A 4 25.46 -9.46 7.92
C GLU A 4 24.41 -10.23 7.11
N SER A 5 23.30 -10.54 7.75
CA SER A 5 22.11 -11.00 7.06
C SER A 5 21.48 -9.81 6.35
N HIS A 6 21.94 -9.53 5.13
CA HIS A 6 21.16 -8.75 4.17
C HIS A 6 19.93 -9.59 3.77
N ARG A 7 18.91 -9.56 4.62
CA ARG A 7 17.54 -9.89 4.20
C ARG A 7 17.13 -8.82 3.21
N ASN A 8 17.22 -9.14 1.92
CA ASN A 8 16.47 -8.44 0.89
C ASN A 8 14.98 -8.61 1.24
N ASN A 9 14.43 -7.67 2.01
CA ASN A 9 13.04 -7.64 2.47
C ASN A 9 12.08 -7.36 1.31
N LEU A 10 12.17 -8.08 0.19
CA LEU A 10 11.07 -8.17 -0.76
C LEU A 10 9.96 -8.90 0.01
N GLY A 11 8.97 -8.17 0.53
CA GLY A 11 7.86 -8.74 1.32
C GLY A 11 7.41 -10.08 0.74
N THR A 12 7.26 -11.08 1.58
CA THR A 12 6.94 -12.43 1.15
C THR A 12 5.61 -12.44 0.39
N TYR A 13 5.45 -13.37 -0.54
CA TYR A 13 4.18 -13.55 -1.26
C TYR A 13 2.98 -13.69 -0.31
N GLU A 14 3.18 -14.35 0.84
CA GLU A 14 2.16 -14.54 1.88
C GLU A 14 1.77 -13.23 2.58
N GLU A 15 2.75 -12.39 2.93
CA GLU A 15 2.51 -11.06 3.51
C GLU A 15 1.73 -10.17 2.55
N ARG A 16 2.05 -10.25 1.25
CA ARG A 16 1.32 -9.53 0.21
C ARG A 16 -0.14 -9.97 0.12
N LEU A 17 -0.38 -11.28 0.06
CA LEU A 17 -1.73 -11.85 0.03
C LEU A 17 -2.54 -11.45 1.26
N ARG A 18 -1.90 -11.40 2.43
CA ARG A 18 -2.53 -10.94 3.67
C ARG A 18 -3.00 -9.49 3.54
N ILE A 19 -2.14 -8.59 3.07
CA ILE A 19 -2.49 -7.18 2.84
C ILE A 19 -3.65 -7.06 1.84
N GLU A 20 -3.56 -7.77 0.70
CA GLU A 20 -4.61 -7.82 -0.33
C GLU A 20 -5.96 -8.31 0.22
N SER A 21 -5.94 -9.28 1.14
CA SER A 21 -7.16 -9.80 1.78
C SER A 21 -7.77 -8.87 2.83
N LEU A 22 -6.97 -8.01 3.47
CA LEU A 22 -7.42 -7.12 4.54
C LEU A 22 -7.95 -5.79 4.01
N GLY A 23 -7.38 -5.26 2.93
CA GLY A 23 -7.73 -3.96 2.36
C GLY A 23 -9.24 -3.69 2.13
N PRO A 24 -10.06 -4.67 1.69
CA PRO A 24 -11.52 -4.51 1.56
C PRO A 24 -12.28 -4.30 2.87
N HIS A 25 -11.64 -4.49 4.02
CA HIS A 25 -12.26 -4.44 5.34
C HIS A 25 -11.75 -3.30 6.21
N ILE A 26 -10.81 -2.50 5.70
CA ILE A 26 -10.21 -1.40 6.47
C ILE A 26 -11.21 -0.26 6.60
N THR A 27 -11.38 0.18 7.84
CA THR A 27 -12.11 1.40 8.20
C THR A 27 -11.12 2.46 8.65
N ARG A 28 -11.59 3.71 8.67
CA ARG A 28 -10.84 4.86 9.16
C ARG A 28 -10.12 4.64 10.51
N ASP A 29 -10.77 3.98 11.46
CA ASP A 29 -10.20 3.73 12.79
C ASP A 29 -9.03 2.73 12.77
N MET A 30 -8.94 1.91 11.71
CA MET A 30 -7.90 0.90 11.52
C MET A 30 -6.78 1.37 10.57
N SER A 31 -6.95 2.51 9.90
CA SER A 31 -6.05 2.96 8.82
C SER A 31 -4.59 3.11 9.25
N GLU A 32 -4.35 3.71 10.42
CA GLU A 32 -2.98 3.92 10.92
C GLU A 32 -2.27 2.59 11.22
N GLN A 33 -2.95 1.69 11.94
CA GLN A 33 -2.42 0.36 12.24
C GLN A 33 -2.20 -0.46 10.96
N PHE A 34 -3.07 -0.32 9.96
CA PHE A 34 -2.90 -0.99 8.68
C PHE A 34 -1.71 -0.43 7.89
N ALA A 35 -1.50 0.89 7.90
CA ALA A 35 -0.34 1.52 7.27
C ALA A 35 0.98 1.05 7.91
N GLU A 36 1.03 0.92 9.24
CA GLU A 36 2.17 0.32 9.96
C GLU A 36 2.45 -1.11 9.51
N MET A 37 1.41 -1.97 9.48
CA MET A 37 1.54 -3.34 9.03
C MET A 37 2.10 -3.43 7.61
N ILE A 38 1.64 -2.57 6.70
CA ILE A 38 2.14 -2.50 5.33
C ILE A 38 3.64 -2.16 5.32
N ARG A 39 4.06 -1.12 6.07
CA ARG A 39 5.46 -0.68 6.14
C ARG A 39 6.40 -1.79 6.62
N GLU A 40 5.93 -2.65 7.52
CA GLU A 40 6.72 -3.76 8.07
C GLU A 40 6.75 -4.99 7.15
N SER A 41 5.68 -5.19 6.37
CA SER A 41 5.44 -6.44 5.65
C SER A 41 5.88 -6.41 4.19
N ILE A 42 5.89 -5.24 3.53
CA ILE A 42 6.25 -5.12 2.12
C ILE A 42 7.32 -4.06 1.91
N SER A 43 8.16 -4.24 0.89
CA SER A 43 9.09 -3.20 0.41
C SER A 43 8.89 -2.86 -1.05
N SER A 44 8.37 -3.80 -1.85
CA SER A 44 8.13 -3.63 -3.27
C SER A 44 7.19 -4.71 -3.81
N GLY A 45 6.59 -4.45 -4.96
CA GLY A 45 5.75 -5.41 -5.66
C GLY A 45 4.49 -4.79 -6.24
N VAL A 46 3.58 -5.64 -6.71
CA VAL A 46 2.25 -5.24 -7.17
C VAL A 46 1.24 -5.60 -6.10
N ILE A 47 0.44 -4.64 -5.63
CA ILE A 47 -0.68 -4.87 -4.71
C ILE A 47 -1.98 -4.73 -5.49
N ASP A 48 -2.79 -5.79 -5.51
CA ASP A 48 -4.15 -5.73 -6.04
C ASP A 48 -5.08 -5.06 -5.02
N ILE A 49 -5.49 -3.83 -5.35
CA ILE A 49 -6.39 -3.01 -4.53
C ILE A 49 -7.84 -3.06 -5.04
N THR A 50 -8.16 -3.99 -5.94
CA THR A 50 -9.53 -4.16 -6.44
C THR A 50 -10.46 -4.50 -5.28
N ASN A 51 -11.60 -3.80 -5.20
CA ASN A 51 -12.59 -3.89 -4.10
C ASN A 51 -12.10 -3.41 -2.71
N TRP A 52 -10.94 -2.73 -2.63
CA TRP A 52 -10.53 -2.12 -1.36
C TRP A 52 -11.41 -0.92 -1.00
N THR A 53 -11.48 -0.60 0.30
CA THR A 53 -12.10 0.64 0.77
C THR A 53 -11.22 1.84 0.49
N VAL A 54 -11.82 3.04 0.49
CA VAL A 54 -11.06 4.32 0.41
C VAL A 54 -10.04 4.40 1.54
N ASP A 55 -10.43 4.02 2.76
CA ASP A 55 -9.55 4.01 3.93
C ASP A 55 -8.36 3.05 3.75
N GLY A 56 -8.61 1.85 3.21
CA GLY A 56 -7.56 0.86 2.92
C GLY A 56 -6.57 1.34 1.86
N VAL A 57 -7.08 1.96 0.77
CA VAL A 57 -6.21 2.56 -0.25
C VAL A 57 -5.44 3.74 0.34
N GLY A 58 -6.08 4.61 1.13
CA GLY A 58 -5.45 5.74 1.80
C GLY A 58 -4.29 5.31 2.71
N ALA A 59 -4.50 4.28 3.53
CA ALA A 59 -3.47 3.71 4.39
C ALA A 59 -2.27 3.17 3.60
N LEU A 60 -2.50 2.51 2.45
CA LEU A 60 -1.42 2.06 1.57
C LEU A 60 -0.66 3.23 0.94
N LEU A 61 -1.35 4.26 0.47
CA LEU A 61 -0.72 5.48 -0.05
C LEU A 61 0.11 6.19 1.02
N GLN A 62 -0.39 6.25 2.26
CA GLN A 62 0.34 6.79 3.41
C GLN A 62 1.62 5.99 3.66
N ALA A 63 1.52 4.66 3.77
CA ALA A 63 2.67 3.78 3.95
C ALA A 63 3.71 3.95 2.83
N CYS A 64 3.26 4.13 1.59
CA CYS A 64 4.15 4.39 0.45
C CYS A 64 4.77 5.80 0.45
N SER A 65 4.10 6.80 1.00
CA SER A 65 4.62 8.18 1.05
C SER A 65 5.61 8.39 2.19
N GLU A 66 5.43 7.69 3.31
CA GLU A 66 6.30 7.75 4.48
C GLU A 66 7.51 6.80 4.39
N GLY A 67 7.37 5.70 3.63
CA GLY A 67 8.40 4.68 3.44
C GLY A 67 9.07 4.72 2.07
N ASN A 68 10.22 4.06 1.93
CA ASN A 68 10.85 3.79 0.63
C ASN A 68 10.19 2.58 -0.08
N LEU A 69 8.86 2.50 -0.05
CA LEU A 69 8.11 1.39 -0.65
C LEU A 69 8.01 1.56 -2.16
N ARG A 70 8.48 0.57 -2.92
CA ARG A 70 8.39 0.54 -4.40
C ARG A 70 7.22 -0.32 -4.84
N VAL A 71 6.01 0.15 -4.55
CA VAL A 71 4.77 -0.57 -4.82
C VAL A 71 4.07 -0.03 -6.07
N THR A 72 3.60 -0.95 -6.92
CA THR A 72 2.65 -0.68 -7.99
C THR A 72 1.26 -1.08 -7.52
N LEU A 73 0.29 -0.19 -7.65
CA LEU A 73 -1.11 -0.46 -7.32
C LEU A 73 -1.78 -1.03 -8.57
N LYS A 74 -2.50 -2.15 -8.44
CA LYS A 74 -3.35 -2.70 -9.48
C LYS A 74 -4.81 -2.52 -9.08
N TYR A 75 -5.60 -1.87 -9.92
CA TYR A 75 -7.05 -1.78 -9.76
C TYR A 75 -7.71 -2.26 -11.04
N GLU A 76 -8.40 -3.39 -10.98
CA GLU A 76 -8.93 -4.11 -12.14
C GLU A 76 -7.83 -4.31 -13.21
N ASN A 77 -7.95 -3.65 -14.35
CA ASN A 77 -7.00 -3.71 -15.46
C ASN A 77 -6.02 -2.52 -15.51
N ARG A 78 -6.03 -1.65 -14.49
CA ARG A 78 -5.21 -0.43 -14.42
C ARG A 78 -4.07 -0.60 -13.43
N TYR A 79 -2.92 -0.03 -13.77
CA TYR A 79 -1.72 -0.05 -12.95
C TYR A 79 -1.28 1.38 -12.65
N PHE A 80 -1.06 1.69 -11.37
CA PHE A 80 -0.59 3.00 -10.91
C PHE A 80 0.74 2.82 -10.21
N MET A 81 1.75 3.53 -10.70
CA MET A 81 3.06 3.58 -10.07
C MET A 81 3.19 4.91 -9.36
N LEU A 82 3.40 4.88 -8.05
CA LEU A 82 3.64 6.08 -7.26
C LEU A 82 5.08 6.55 -7.52
N SER A 83 5.23 7.53 -8.40
CA SER A 83 6.54 8.10 -8.77
C SER A 83 6.89 9.38 -7.99
N PHE A 84 5.99 9.84 -7.12
CA PHE A 84 6.13 11.07 -6.36
C PHE A 84 5.55 10.92 -4.95
N HIS A 85 6.04 11.74 -4.02
CA HIS A 85 5.50 11.84 -2.65
C HIS A 85 4.09 12.44 -2.69
N ILE A 86 3.11 11.79 -2.05
CA ILE A 86 1.74 12.30 -1.93
C ILE A 86 1.65 13.12 -0.63
N PRO A 87 1.34 14.44 -0.70
CA PRO A 87 1.16 15.22 0.52
C PRO A 87 0.08 14.60 1.42
N PRO A 88 0.28 14.52 2.75
CA PRO A 88 -0.68 13.87 3.66
C PRO A 88 -2.13 14.37 3.49
N GLN A 89 -2.30 15.67 3.30
CA GLN A 89 -3.61 16.31 3.08
C GLN A 89 -4.31 15.90 1.77
N SER A 90 -3.59 15.29 0.84
CA SER A 90 -4.08 14.87 -0.47
C SER A 90 -4.34 13.37 -0.57
N ILE A 91 -3.95 12.58 0.44
CA ILE A 91 -4.04 11.11 0.42
C ILE A 91 -5.47 10.64 0.17
N ASP A 92 -6.44 11.15 0.92
CA ASP A 92 -7.85 10.76 0.79
C ASP A 92 -8.39 11.07 -0.60
N THR A 93 -8.07 12.26 -1.13
CA THR A 93 -8.49 12.68 -2.48
C THR A 93 -7.91 11.78 -3.57
N VAL A 94 -6.64 11.41 -3.44
CA VAL A 94 -5.98 10.49 -4.38
C VAL A 94 -6.59 9.10 -4.28
N ALA A 95 -6.80 8.58 -3.07
CA ALA A 95 -7.42 7.28 -2.83
C ALA A 95 -8.82 7.20 -3.45
N GLN A 96 -9.65 8.22 -3.23
CA GLN A 96 -10.97 8.32 -3.85
C GLN A 96 -10.87 8.34 -5.38
N SER A 97 -9.96 9.13 -5.92
CA SER A 97 -9.80 9.25 -7.38
C SER A 97 -9.38 7.94 -8.04
N ILE A 98 -8.55 7.12 -7.37
CA ILE A 98 -8.18 5.78 -7.84
C ILE A 98 -9.42 4.87 -7.90
N ILE A 99 -10.18 4.79 -6.80
CA ILE A 99 -11.36 3.92 -6.68
C ILE A 99 -12.48 4.35 -7.63
N LEU A 100 -12.79 5.64 -7.70
CA LEU A 100 -13.78 6.20 -8.62
C LEU A 100 -13.31 6.16 -10.08
N GLY A 101 -12.03 5.91 -10.30
CA GLY A 101 -11.40 5.84 -11.60
C GLY A 101 -11.34 7.18 -12.34
N THR A 102 -11.23 8.28 -11.59
CA THR A 102 -11.13 9.65 -12.10
C THR A 102 -9.69 10.15 -12.17
N LEU A 103 -8.71 9.27 -11.90
CA LEU A 103 -7.27 9.54 -11.95
C LEU A 103 -6.67 9.19 -13.31
#